data_AF-A0A4S2E767-F1
#
_entry.id   AF-A0A4S2E767-F1
#
_cell.length_a   1.000
_cell.length_b   1.000
_cell.length_c   1.000
_cell.angle_alpha   90.00
_cell.angle_beta   90.00
_cell.angle_gamma   90.00
#
_symmetry.space_group_name_H-M   'P 1'
#
loop_
_entity.id
_entity.type
_entity.pdbx_description
1 polymer ?
#
loop_
_entity_poly.entity_id
_entity_poly.type
_entity_poly.pdbx_seq_one_letter_code
_entity_poly.pdbx_strand_id
1 'polypeptide(L)'
;KKLFPNAKIIIDRFHIVQILNRAVNSTRTDLMNRFDHNSKNYKLFKRNWKLFLKRYDDLNCTYQFYERSQREWVTAEQLVNQGLQLADQDFRKAYWDYQRLLEVIDDPTPSKIKIFKQCLIEVNQKYPGSRSEASKADKALLTLYDNLIPVITALEPQYCHYTNGPLEGINRKIKQIQRTAYGYRNFEHLKARIYLQTYLGKDTRSSVKTA
;
A
#
# COMPACT_ATOMS: atom_id res chain seq x y z
N LYS A 1 -0.44 -21.63 18.78
CA LYS A 1 -1.78 -21.76 19.40
C LYS A 1 -1.77 -22.26 20.86
N LYS A 2 -0.69 -22.84 21.40
CA LYS A 2 -0.64 -23.30 22.81
C LYS A 2 -0.69 -22.19 23.88
N LEU A 3 -0.12 -21.01 23.61
CA LEU A 3 -0.03 -19.91 24.59
C LEU A 3 -1.21 -18.92 24.53
N PHE A 4 -1.83 -18.76 23.35
CA PHE A 4 -2.97 -17.85 23.16
C PHE A 4 -4.01 -18.55 22.28
N PRO A 5 -4.86 -19.42 22.87
CA PRO A 5 -5.81 -20.24 22.11
C PRO A 5 -6.89 -19.40 21.41
N ASN A 6 -7.24 -18.24 22.00
CA ASN A 6 -8.32 -17.36 21.52
C ASN A 6 -7.82 -16.11 20.79
N ALA A 7 -6.50 -15.96 20.59
CA ALA A 7 -5.95 -14.77 19.92
C ALA A 7 -6.36 -14.72 18.44
N LYS A 8 -6.87 -13.56 18.03
CA LYS A 8 -7.10 -13.24 16.62
C LYS A 8 -5.80 -12.74 16.01
N ILE A 9 -5.39 -13.39 14.92
CA ILE A 9 -4.21 -12.97 14.16
C ILE A 9 -4.67 -11.94 13.14
N ILE A 10 -4.06 -10.76 13.20
CA ILE A 10 -4.38 -9.63 12.33
C ILE A 10 -3.08 -9.22 11.64
N ILE A 11 -3.11 -9.06 10.32
CA ILE A 11 -1.99 -8.52 9.54
C ILE A 11 -2.14 -7.00 9.44
N ASP A 12 -1.01 -6.29 9.41
CA ASP A 12 -1.04 -4.85 9.14
C ASP A 12 -1.59 -4.57 7.73
N ARG A 13 -2.65 -3.76 7.66
CA ARG A 13 -3.29 -3.35 6.40
C ARG A 13 -2.31 -2.68 5.43
N PHE A 14 -1.27 -2.02 5.94
CA PHE A 14 -0.22 -1.43 5.09
C PHE A 14 0.42 -2.48 4.18
N HIS A 15 0.70 -3.68 4.69
CA HIS A 15 1.30 -4.75 3.88
C HIS A 15 0.33 -5.29 2.83
N ILE A 16 -0.98 -5.33 3.14
CA ILE A 16 -2.01 -5.73 2.18
C ILE A 16 -2.04 -4.73 1.00
N VAL A 17 -2.09 -3.43 1.31
CA VAL A 17 -2.02 -2.34 0.30
C VAL A 17 -0.73 -2.42 -0.49
N GLN A 18 0.40 -2.63 0.20
CA GLN A 18 1.72 -2.65 -0.41
C GLN A 18 1.88 -3.81 -1.41
N ILE A 19 1.30 -4.98 -1.13
CA ILE A 19 1.33 -6.13 -2.04
C ILE A 19 0.68 -5.79 -3.38
N LEU A 20 -0.55 -5.25 -3.36
CA LEU A 20 -1.25 -4.88 -4.60
C LEU A 20 -0.64 -3.66 -5.28
N ASN A 21 -0.19 -2.65 -4.52
CA ASN A 21 0.48 -1.47 -5.08
C ASN A 21 1.76 -1.85 -5.84
N ARG A 22 2.57 -2.78 -5.31
CA ARG A 22 3.73 -3.34 -6.01
C ARG A 22 3.33 -4.09 -7.29
N ALA A 23 2.22 -4.83 -7.26
CA ALA A 23 1.70 -5.51 -8.43
C ALA A 23 1.34 -4.52 -9.55
N VAL A 24 0.57 -3.47 -9.23
CA VAL A 24 0.23 -2.37 -10.17
C VAL A 24 1.48 -1.73 -10.74
N ASN A 25 2.45 -1.37 -9.90
CA ASN A 25 3.68 -0.74 -10.37
C ASN A 25 4.54 -1.67 -11.25
N SER A 26 4.58 -2.96 -10.93
CA SER A 26 5.31 -3.92 -11.75
C SER A 26 4.65 -4.10 -13.10
N THR A 27 3.33 -4.33 -13.17
CA THR A 27 2.62 -4.49 -14.45
C THR A 27 2.65 -3.20 -15.28
N ARG A 28 2.54 -2.04 -14.62
CA ARG A 28 2.74 -0.72 -15.26
C ARG A 28 4.10 -0.62 -15.92
N THR A 29 5.16 -1.04 -15.21
CA THR A 29 6.54 -0.94 -15.70
C THR A 29 6.76 -1.87 -16.89
N ASP A 30 6.21 -3.09 -16.83
CA ASP A 30 6.26 -4.02 -17.96
C ASP A 30 5.55 -3.45 -19.20
N LEU A 31 4.32 -2.93 -19.02
CA LEU A 31 3.56 -2.28 -20.08
C LEU A 31 4.28 -1.06 -20.65
N MET A 32 4.77 -0.18 -19.77
CA MET A 32 5.52 1.02 -20.13
C MET A 32 6.74 0.68 -21.00
N ASN A 33 7.49 -0.35 -20.64
CA ASN A 33 8.72 -0.74 -21.34
C ASN A 33 8.48 -1.36 -22.72
N ARG A 34 7.24 -1.71 -23.09
CA ARG A 34 6.89 -2.16 -24.44
C ARG A 34 6.75 -1.01 -25.43
N PHE A 35 6.55 0.22 -24.96
CA PHE A 35 6.48 1.40 -25.81
C PHE A 35 7.86 1.96 -26.12
N ASP A 36 7.98 2.66 -27.24
CA ASP A 36 9.17 3.46 -27.53
C ASP A 36 9.40 4.51 -26.44
N HIS A 37 10.66 4.67 -26.01
CA HIS A 37 11.04 5.53 -24.88
C HIS A 37 10.75 7.01 -25.12
N ASN A 38 10.67 7.45 -26.38
CA ASN A 38 10.36 8.82 -26.75
C ASN A 38 8.86 9.06 -26.98
N SER A 39 8.06 7.99 -27.07
CA SER A 39 6.62 8.06 -27.30
C SER A 39 5.85 8.77 -26.18
N LYS A 40 4.69 9.34 -26.55
CA LYS A 40 3.73 9.89 -25.59
C LYS A 40 3.25 8.83 -24.59
N ASN A 41 3.05 7.59 -25.04
CA ASN A 41 2.56 6.47 -24.24
C ASN A 41 3.56 6.08 -23.13
N TYR A 42 4.84 5.91 -23.47
CA TYR A 42 5.88 5.64 -22.46
C TYR A 42 5.90 6.73 -21.38
N LYS A 43 5.89 8.00 -21.80
CA LYS A 43 5.92 9.14 -20.88
C LYS A 43 4.65 9.24 -20.02
N LEU A 44 3.48 8.87 -20.58
CA LEU A 44 2.22 8.80 -19.85
C LEU A 44 2.36 7.88 -18.63
N PHE A 45 2.80 6.64 -18.83
CA PHE A 45 2.95 5.68 -17.74
C PHE A 45 4.14 5.99 -16.81
N LYS A 46 5.21 6.60 -17.31
CA LYS A 46 6.40 6.93 -16.52
C LYS A 46 6.20 8.10 -15.59
N ARG A 47 5.68 9.23 -16.09
CA ARG A 47 5.57 10.47 -15.31
C ARG A 47 4.37 10.44 -14.38
N ASN A 48 3.28 9.85 -14.82
CA ASN A 48 2.00 9.86 -14.11
C ASN A 48 1.77 8.60 -13.27
N TRP A 49 2.82 7.84 -12.98
CA TRP A 49 2.72 6.56 -12.26
C TRP A 49 1.94 6.65 -10.94
N LYS A 50 2.07 7.78 -10.22
CA LYS A 50 1.36 8.03 -8.96
C LYS A 50 -0.16 8.16 -9.13
N LEU A 51 -0.63 8.66 -10.28
CA LEU A 51 -2.07 8.79 -10.53
C LEU A 51 -2.73 7.41 -10.60
N PHE A 52 -2.05 6.42 -11.17
CA PHE A 52 -2.55 5.04 -11.22
C PHE A 52 -2.59 4.33 -9.84
N LEU A 53 -2.03 4.95 -8.80
CA LEU A 53 -2.09 4.45 -7.43
C LEU A 53 -3.03 5.27 -6.55
N LYS A 54 -3.56 6.38 -7.07
CA LYS A 54 -4.58 7.16 -6.37
C LYS A 54 -5.91 6.39 -6.45
N ARG A 55 -6.77 6.58 -5.45
CA ARG A 55 -8.17 6.15 -5.58
C ARG A 55 -8.79 6.84 -6.78
N TYR A 56 -9.56 6.09 -7.56
CA TYR A 56 -10.21 6.62 -8.74
C TYR A 56 -11.14 7.80 -8.39
N ASP A 57 -11.94 7.66 -7.34
CA ASP A 57 -12.88 8.71 -6.90
C ASP A 57 -12.20 9.98 -6.39
N ASP A 58 -10.91 9.89 -6.01
CA ASP A 58 -10.12 11.06 -5.61
C ASP A 58 -9.46 11.74 -6.82
N LEU A 59 -9.55 11.17 -8.03
CA LEU A 59 -9.00 11.79 -9.23
C LEU A 59 -9.80 13.05 -9.56
N ASN A 60 -9.10 14.16 -9.73
CA ASN A 60 -9.77 15.40 -10.10
C ASN A 60 -10.29 15.28 -11.54
N CYS A 61 -11.60 15.50 -11.70
CA CYS A 61 -12.31 15.47 -12.98
C CYS A 61 -12.71 16.87 -13.51
N THR A 62 -12.43 17.95 -12.77
CA THR A 62 -12.84 19.33 -13.09
C THR A 62 -11.66 20.25 -13.40
N TYR A 63 -10.66 20.25 -12.53
CA TYR A 63 -9.47 21.07 -12.66
C TYR A 63 -8.49 20.47 -13.68
N GLN A 64 -8.29 21.22 -14.77
CA GLN A 64 -7.33 20.86 -15.79
C GLN A 64 -5.95 21.41 -15.46
N PHE A 65 -4.93 20.65 -15.85
CA PHE A 65 -3.54 21.08 -15.86
C PHE A 65 -2.89 20.72 -17.19
N TYR A 66 -1.86 21.45 -17.57
CA TYR A 66 -1.12 21.17 -18.80
C TYR A 66 -0.13 20.03 -18.59
N GLU A 67 -0.43 18.83 -19.12
CA GLU A 67 0.50 17.69 -19.08
C GLU A 67 1.51 17.80 -20.23
N ARG A 68 2.71 18.26 -19.89
CA ARG A 68 3.78 18.52 -20.86
C ARG A 68 4.15 17.31 -21.72
N SER A 69 4.05 16.08 -21.21
CA SER A 69 4.37 14.90 -22.01
C SER A 69 3.32 14.56 -23.05
N GLN A 70 2.06 14.94 -22.81
CA GLN A 70 0.95 14.77 -23.76
C GLN A 70 0.78 16.00 -24.65
N ARG A 71 1.27 17.18 -24.22
CA ARG A 71 1.10 18.50 -24.87
C ARG A 71 -0.34 18.97 -24.89
N GLU A 72 -1.12 18.58 -23.89
CA GLU A 72 -2.57 18.79 -23.83
C GLU A 72 -2.98 19.22 -22.41
N TRP A 73 -4.06 19.99 -22.32
CA TRP A 73 -4.73 20.29 -21.05
C TRP A 73 -5.65 19.13 -20.71
N VAL A 74 -5.40 18.50 -19.55
CA VAL A 74 -6.10 17.29 -19.13
C VAL A 74 -6.42 17.36 -17.65
N THR A 75 -7.45 16.62 -17.23
CA THR A 75 -7.70 16.34 -15.81
C THR A 75 -6.93 15.08 -15.39
N ALA A 76 -6.79 14.87 -14.07
CA ALA A 76 -6.13 13.68 -13.56
C ALA A 76 -6.91 12.41 -13.94
N GLU A 77 -8.24 12.49 -13.92
CA GLU A 77 -9.13 11.40 -14.35
C GLU A 77 -8.94 11.08 -15.84
N GLN A 78 -8.95 12.08 -16.71
CA GLN A 78 -8.74 11.89 -18.16
C GLN A 78 -7.41 11.19 -18.45
N LEU A 79 -6.34 11.57 -17.74
CA LEU A 79 -5.02 11.00 -17.95
C LEU A 79 -4.93 9.53 -17.50
N VAL A 80 -5.59 9.18 -16.39
CA VAL A 80 -5.73 7.78 -15.96
C VAL A 80 -6.56 6.99 -16.96
N ASN A 81 -7.69 7.53 -17.42
CA ASN A 81 -8.56 6.87 -18.40
C ASN A 81 -7.86 6.63 -19.75
N GLN A 82 -7.06 7.59 -20.23
CA GLN A 82 -6.20 7.39 -21.41
C GLN A 82 -5.21 6.24 -21.18
N GLY A 83 -4.54 6.20 -20.03
CA GLY A 83 -3.64 5.11 -19.67
C GLY A 83 -4.35 3.76 -19.60
N LEU A 84 -5.54 3.71 -19.00
CA LEU A 84 -6.35 2.50 -18.95
C LEU A 84 -6.78 2.07 -20.36
N GLN A 85 -7.19 2.98 -21.24
CA GLN A 85 -7.55 2.67 -22.63
C GLN A 85 -6.40 2.01 -23.40
N LEU A 86 -5.17 2.49 -23.20
CA LEU A 86 -3.95 1.94 -23.82
C LEU A 86 -3.46 0.64 -23.17
N ALA A 87 -3.95 0.30 -21.97
CA ALA A 87 -3.42 -0.78 -21.18
C ALA A 87 -3.86 -2.16 -21.65
N ASP A 88 -2.95 -3.13 -21.49
CA ASP A 88 -3.24 -4.54 -21.63
C ASP A 88 -4.12 -5.05 -20.48
N GLN A 89 -4.63 -6.28 -20.64
CA GLN A 89 -5.52 -6.89 -19.67
C GLN A 89 -4.85 -7.05 -18.30
N ASP A 90 -3.55 -7.33 -18.27
CA ASP A 90 -2.78 -7.54 -17.03
C ASP A 90 -2.69 -6.26 -16.19
N PHE A 91 -2.33 -5.11 -16.79
CA PHE A 91 -2.29 -3.85 -16.05
C PHE A 91 -3.69 -3.38 -15.64
N ARG A 92 -4.69 -3.49 -16.52
CA ARG A 92 -6.07 -3.13 -16.19
C ARG A 92 -6.59 -3.94 -15.01
N LYS A 93 -6.33 -5.25 -15.00
CA LYS A 93 -6.71 -6.13 -13.91
C LYS A 93 -6.01 -5.72 -12.61
N ALA A 94 -4.69 -5.55 -12.63
CA ALA A 94 -3.94 -5.12 -11.46
C ALA A 94 -4.49 -3.80 -10.88
N TYR A 95 -4.79 -2.84 -11.74
CA TYR A 95 -5.35 -1.55 -11.35
C TYR A 95 -6.70 -1.72 -10.64
N TRP A 96 -7.66 -2.42 -11.25
CA TRP A 96 -8.99 -2.57 -10.66
C TRP A 96 -9.02 -3.45 -9.41
N ASP A 97 -8.16 -4.47 -9.33
CA ASP A 97 -7.99 -5.25 -8.10
C ASP A 97 -7.47 -4.38 -6.95
N TYR A 98 -6.54 -3.45 -7.25
CA TYR A 98 -6.06 -2.48 -6.29
C TYR A 98 -7.13 -1.45 -5.89
N GLN A 99 -7.88 -0.90 -6.84
CA GLN A 99 -8.98 0.03 -6.55
C GLN A 99 -10.04 -0.61 -5.65
N ARG A 100 -10.40 -1.87 -5.91
CA ARG A 100 -11.32 -2.64 -5.08
C ARG A 100 -10.81 -2.77 -3.63
N LEU A 101 -9.52 -3.01 -3.43
CA LEU A 101 -8.94 -3.03 -2.09
C LEU A 101 -9.04 -1.65 -1.41
N LEU A 102 -8.74 -0.57 -2.13
CA LEU A 102 -8.82 0.78 -1.58
C LEU A 102 -10.25 1.13 -1.13
N GLU A 103 -11.24 0.73 -1.92
CA GLU A 103 -12.66 0.91 -1.58
C GLU A 103 -13.04 0.18 -0.28
N VAL A 104 -12.57 -1.06 -0.09
CA VAL A 104 -12.79 -1.84 1.14
C VAL A 104 -12.09 -1.20 2.34
N ILE A 105 -10.90 -0.63 2.14
CA ILE A 105 -10.13 -0.02 3.23
C ILE A 105 -10.76 1.28 3.72
N ASP A 106 -11.32 2.06 2.80
CA ASP A 106 -11.97 3.32 3.10
C ASP A 106 -13.32 3.13 3.79
N ASP A 107 -14.14 2.23 3.25
CA ASP A 107 -15.48 1.93 3.76
C ASP A 107 -15.66 0.41 3.90
N PRO A 108 -15.25 -0.18 5.05
CA PRO A 108 -15.16 -1.62 5.27
C PRO A 108 -16.52 -2.28 5.51
N THR A 109 -17.49 -2.09 4.61
CA THR A 109 -18.80 -2.76 4.74
C THR A 109 -18.67 -4.27 4.57
N PRO A 110 -19.49 -5.08 5.27
CA PRO A 110 -19.48 -6.54 5.11
C PRO A 110 -19.66 -7.00 3.67
N SER A 111 -20.46 -6.27 2.87
CA SER A 111 -20.69 -6.55 1.45
C SER A 111 -19.42 -6.38 0.62
N LYS A 112 -18.70 -5.26 0.78
CA LYS A 112 -17.45 -5.01 0.05
C LYS A 112 -16.36 -6.02 0.42
N ILE A 113 -16.25 -6.34 1.71
CA ILE A 113 -15.32 -7.38 2.19
C ILE A 113 -15.66 -8.74 1.59
N LYS A 114 -16.95 -9.10 1.51
CA LYS A 114 -17.40 -10.34 0.89
C LYS A 114 -17.03 -10.41 -0.59
N ILE A 115 -17.23 -9.32 -1.34
CA ILE A 115 -16.85 -9.23 -2.76
C ILE A 115 -15.33 -9.38 -2.93
N PHE A 116 -14.54 -8.71 -2.09
CA PHE A 116 -13.08 -8.82 -2.14
C PHE A 116 -12.61 -10.25 -1.79
N LYS A 117 -13.18 -10.87 -0.76
CA LYS A 117 -12.93 -12.26 -0.41
C LYS A 117 -13.25 -13.21 -1.57
N GLN A 118 -14.38 -13.00 -2.23
CA GLN A 118 -14.80 -13.80 -3.37
C GLN A 118 -13.81 -13.69 -4.54
N CYS A 119 -13.32 -12.48 -4.82
CA CYS A 119 -12.27 -12.26 -5.82
C CYS A 119 -10.98 -13.05 -5.52
N LEU A 120 -10.55 -13.12 -4.25
CA LEU A 120 -9.38 -13.93 -3.86
C LEU A 120 -9.62 -15.42 -4.09
N ILE A 121 -10.83 -15.91 -3.78
CA ILE A 121 -11.20 -17.31 -3.99
C ILE A 121 -11.19 -17.67 -5.48
N GLU A 122 -11.80 -16.83 -6.32
CA GLU A 122 -11.87 -17.03 -7.77
C GLU A 122 -10.47 -17.10 -8.40
N VAL A 123 -9.56 -16.21 -7.99
CA VAL A 123 -8.17 -16.25 -8.48
C VAL A 123 -7.44 -17.51 -8.05
N ASN A 124 -7.66 -17.99 -6.81
CA ASN A 124 -7.08 -19.26 -6.38
C ASN A 124 -7.67 -20.46 -7.15
N GLN A 125 -8.97 -20.44 -7.46
CA GLN A 125 -9.63 -21.47 -8.27
C GLN A 125 -9.17 -21.48 -9.72
N LYS A 126 -8.77 -20.33 -10.28
CA LYS A 126 -8.20 -20.22 -11.63
C LYS A 126 -6.84 -20.92 -11.77
N TYR A 127 -6.08 -21.05 -10.67
CA TYR A 127 -4.73 -21.62 -10.68
C TYR A 127 -4.55 -22.75 -9.65
N PRO A 128 -5.27 -23.88 -9.78
CA PRO A 128 -5.09 -25.03 -8.90
C PRO A 128 -3.77 -25.73 -9.26
N GLY A 129 -2.70 -25.43 -8.53
CA GLY A 129 -1.37 -26.06 -8.72
C GLY A 129 -0.46 -25.41 -9.75
N SER A 130 -0.97 -24.56 -10.66
CA SER A 130 -0.19 -23.86 -11.69
C SER A 130 0.11 -22.39 -11.38
N ARG A 131 0.55 -22.09 -10.15
CA ARG A 131 0.81 -20.69 -9.71
C ARG A 131 1.97 -20.02 -10.46
N SER A 132 2.87 -20.79 -11.06
CA SER A 132 3.96 -20.28 -11.89
C SER A 132 3.45 -19.48 -13.09
N GLU A 133 2.33 -19.93 -13.68
CA GLU A 133 1.69 -19.36 -14.87
C GLU A 133 0.83 -18.13 -14.57
N ALA A 134 0.57 -17.86 -13.28
CA ALA A 134 -0.24 -16.72 -12.88
C ALA A 134 0.45 -15.38 -13.26
N SER A 135 -0.37 -14.42 -13.69
CA SER A 135 0.05 -13.04 -13.95
C SER A 135 0.64 -12.41 -12.67
N LYS A 136 1.40 -11.32 -12.81
CA LYS A 136 1.94 -10.61 -11.63
C LYS A 136 0.83 -10.09 -10.71
N ALA A 137 -0.31 -9.69 -11.29
CA ALA A 137 -1.50 -9.28 -10.55
C ALA A 137 -2.10 -10.45 -9.77
N ASP A 138 -2.29 -11.59 -10.43
CA ASP A 138 -2.89 -12.78 -9.81
C ASP A 138 -1.98 -13.35 -8.71
N LYS A 139 -0.66 -13.35 -8.89
CA LYS A 139 0.30 -13.75 -7.85
C LYS A 139 0.17 -12.92 -6.57
N ALA A 140 -0.10 -11.62 -6.70
CA ALA A 140 -0.33 -10.75 -5.55
C ALA A 140 -1.60 -11.14 -4.79
N LEU A 141 -2.70 -11.43 -5.51
CA LEU A 141 -3.95 -11.90 -4.91
C LEU A 141 -3.81 -13.31 -4.30
N LEU A 142 -3.08 -14.22 -4.94
CA LEU A 142 -2.77 -15.54 -4.40
C LEU A 142 -2.00 -15.43 -3.07
N THR A 143 -1.07 -14.47 -2.95
CA THR A 143 -0.34 -14.21 -1.70
C THR A 143 -1.29 -13.75 -0.58
N LEU A 144 -2.30 -12.93 -0.92
CA LEU A 144 -3.35 -12.53 0.03
C LEU A 144 -4.26 -13.72 0.39
N TYR A 145 -4.56 -14.59 -0.58
CA TYR A 145 -5.34 -15.80 -0.36
C TYR A 145 -4.63 -16.80 0.57
N ASP A 146 -3.32 -16.98 0.43
CA ASP A 146 -2.54 -17.83 1.36
C ASP A 146 -2.66 -17.35 2.82
N ASN A 147 -2.94 -16.06 3.00
CA ASN A 147 -3.16 -15.42 4.29
C ASN A 147 -4.60 -14.94 4.45
N LEU A 148 -5.58 -15.65 3.85
CA LEU A 148 -6.96 -15.17 3.73
C LEU A 148 -7.58 -14.77 5.06
N ILE A 149 -7.47 -15.62 6.08
CA ILE A 149 -8.09 -15.37 7.39
C ILE A 149 -7.56 -14.06 8.00
N PRO A 150 -6.26 -13.88 8.26
CA PRO A 150 -5.76 -12.65 8.84
C PRO A 150 -5.91 -11.42 7.93
N VAL A 151 -5.92 -11.57 6.60
CA VAL A 151 -6.22 -10.49 5.65
C VAL A 151 -7.66 -10.01 5.80
N ILE A 152 -8.64 -10.92 5.77
CA ILE A 152 -10.05 -10.54 5.92
C ILE A 152 -10.32 -9.97 7.31
N THR A 153 -9.77 -10.60 8.36
CA THR A 153 -9.87 -10.06 9.73
C THR A 153 -9.31 -8.64 9.82
N ALA A 154 -8.17 -8.34 9.17
CA ALA A 154 -7.63 -6.98 9.16
C ALA A 154 -8.54 -5.95 8.46
N LEU A 155 -9.37 -6.38 7.52
CA LEU A 155 -10.30 -5.51 6.79
C LEU A 155 -11.65 -5.33 7.49
N GLU A 156 -11.98 -6.15 8.50
CA GLU A 156 -13.24 -6.02 9.23
C GLU A 156 -13.32 -4.68 10.01
N PRO A 157 -14.50 -4.03 10.09
CA PRO A 157 -14.67 -2.78 10.83
C PRO A 157 -14.17 -2.82 12.27
N GLN A 158 -14.33 -3.98 12.92
CA GLN A 158 -13.92 -4.17 14.31
C GLN A 158 -12.40 -4.16 14.52
N TYR A 159 -11.60 -4.39 13.48
CA TYR A 159 -10.14 -4.47 13.57
C TYR A 159 -9.39 -3.46 12.70
N CYS A 160 -10.08 -2.77 11.78
CA CYS A 160 -9.42 -1.89 10.82
C CYS A 160 -8.59 -0.77 11.50
N HIS A 161 -8.94 -0.34 12.70
CA HIS A 161 -8.18 0.69 13.44
C HIS A 161 -6.81 0.21 13.98
N TYR A 162 -6.53 -1.10 14.00
CA TYR A 162 -5.21 -1.60 14.41
C TYR A 162 -4.16 -1.37 13.32
N THR A 163 -3.03 -0.78 13.71
CA THR A 163 -1.87 -0.53 12.83
C THR A 163 -0.58 -0.72 13.62
N ASN A 164 0.50 -1.15 12.97
CA ASN A 164 1.81 -1.24 13.62
C ASN A 164 2.57 0.10 13.62
N GLY A 165 2.06 1.13 12.94
CA GLY A 165 2.73 2.43 12.79
C GLY A 165 3.27 3.03 14.10
N PRO A 166 2.47 3.15 15.17
CA PRO A 166 2.95 3.65 16.47
C PRO A 166 4.08 2.79 17.06
N LEU A 167 3.95 1.46 17.01
CA LEU A 167 4.94 0.51 17.49
C LEU A 167 6.25 0.60 16.69
N GLU A 168 6.15 0.68 15.36
CA GLU A 168 7.28 0.88 14.47
C GLU A 168 7.99 2.21 14.73
N GLY A 169 7.23 3.27 15.00
CA GLY A 169 7.77 4.58 15.37
C GLY A 169 8.60 4.53 16.65
N ILE A 170 8.08 3.89 17.70
CA ILE A 170 8.79 3.67 18.96
C ILE A 170 10.05 2.83 18.71
N ASN A 171 9.92 1.71 18.00
CA ASN A 171 11.04 0.82 17.69
C ASN A 171 12.14 1.53 16.89
N ARG A 172 11.77 2.34 15.90
CA ARG A 172 12.73 3.16 15.12
C ARG A 172 13.45 4.17 16.01
N LYS A 173 12.74 4.83 16.93
CA LYS A 173 13.34 5.78 17.88
C LYS A 173 14.34 5.10 18.81
N ILE A 174 13.99 3.94 19.37
CA ILE A 174 14.90 3.14 20.20
C ILE A 174 16.15 2.73 19.41
N LYS A 175 15.97 2.21 18.19
CA LYS A 175 17.09 1.85 17.30
C LYS A 175 17.98 3.06 17.00
N GLN A 176 17.40 4.25 16.81
CA GLN A 176 18.16 5.48 16.60
C GLN A 176 19.01 5.82 17.83
N ILE A 177 18.44 5.74 19.04
CA ILE A 177 19.16 5.97 20.31
C ILE A 177 20.37 5.06 20.44
N GLN A 178 20.18 3.76 20.15
CA GLN A 178 21.26 2.79 20.16
C GLN A 178 22.36 3.13 19.14
N ARG A 179 21.98 3.48 17.89
CA ARG A 179 22.95 3.87 16.84
C ARG A 179 23.76 5.11 17.21
N THR A 180 23.11 6.14 17.76
CA THR A 180 23.81 7.38 18.15
C THR A 180 24.76 7.21 19.32
N ALA A 181 24.54 6.20 20.16
CA ALA A 181 25.38 5.91 21.32
C ALA A 181 26.42 4.81 21.05
N TYR A 182 26.50 4.28 19.82
CA TYR A 182 27.32 3.11 19.47
C TYR A 182 27.01 1.86 20.32
N GLY A 183 25.74 1.71 20.71
CA GLY A 183 25.26 0.62 21.55
C GLY A 183 25.35 0.91 23.05
N TYR A 184 24.60 0.14 23.83
CA TYR A 184 24.62 0.21 25.29
C TYR A 184 25.02 -1.16 25.84
N ARG A 185 25.98 -1.18 26.76
CA ARG A 185 26.38 -2.41 27.48
C ARG A 185 25.43 -2.75 28.62
N ASN A 186 24.80 -1.74 29.22
CA ASN A 186 23.88 -1.86 30.34
C ASN A 186 22.44 -1.53 29.89
N PHE A 187 21.51 -2.46 30.14
CA PHE A 187 20.11 -2.29 29.77
C PHE A 187 19.41 -1.15 30.53
N GLU A 188 19.74 -0.94 31.81
CA GLU A 188 19.17 0.17 32.59
C GLU A 188 19.60 1.53 32.03
N HIS A 189 20.84 1.65 31.53
CA HIS A 189 21.28 2.88 30.85
C HIS A 189 20.52 3.10 29.53
N LEU A 190 20.28 2.03 28.76
CA LEU A 190 19.45 2.11 27.56
C LEU A 190 18.03 2.56 27.91
N LYS A 191 17.42 1.95 28.93
CA LYS A 191 16.07 2.26 29.41
C LYS A 191 15.96 3.70 29.89
N ALA A 192 16.93 4.17 30.69
CA ALA A 192 17.00 5.55 31.16
C ALA A 192 17.10 6.53 29.98
N ARG A 193 17.96 6.24 28.99
CA ARG A 193 18.10 7.09 27.80
C ARG A 193 16.82 7.13 26.97
N ILE A 194 16.18 5.98 26.75
CA ILE A 194 14.88 5.90 26.06
C ILE A 194 13.90 6.82 26.79
N TYR A 195 13.76 6.66 28.11
CA TYR A 195 12.82 7.44 28.91
C TYR A 195 13.07 8.96 28.81
N LEU A 196 14.33 9.38 28.96
CA LEU A 196 14.75 10.77 28.81
C LEU A 196 14.34 11.35 27.44
N GLN A 197 14.56 10.60 26.36
CA GLN A 197 14.36 11.10 25.00
C GLN A 197 12.92 10.95 24.49
N THR A 198 12.12 10.05 25.07
CA THR A 198 10.70 9.85 24.70
C THR A 198 9.74 10.67 25.53
N TYR A 199 9.99 10.80 26.84
CA TYR A 199 9.05 11.42 27.78
C TYR A 199 9.51 12.79 28.27
N LEU A 200 10.79 12.95 28.65
CA LEU A 200 11.29 14.19 29.27
C LEU A 200 11.77 15.25 28.25
N GLY A 201 12.23 14.84 27.07
CA GLY A 201 12.71 15.75 26.02
C GLY A 201 11.62 16.40 25.16
N LYS A 202 10.33 16.21 25.47
CA LYS A 202 9.22 16.86 24.75
C LYS A 202 8.99 18.30 25.24
N ASP A 203 9.14 18.54 26.53
CA ASP A 203 8.83 19.84 27.15
C ASP A 203 9.88 20.93 26.87
N THR A 204 11.09 20.55 26.46
CA THR A 204 12.17 21.51 26.14
C THR A 204 12.14 22.04 24.71
N ARG A 205 11.35 21.44 23.80
CA ARG A 205 11.26 21.90 22.38
C ARG A 205 10.07 22.81 22.11
N SER A 206 9.01 22.72 22.90
CA SER A 206 7.89 23.68 22.87
C SER A 206 8.28 25.05 23.43
N SER A 207 9.26 25.10 24.33
CA SER A 207 9.74 26.31 25.01
C SER A 207 10.86 27.06 24.26
N VAL A 208 11.39 26.53 23.15
CA VAL A 208 12.47 27.16 22.35
C VAL A 208 11.93 27.86 21.09
N LYS A 209 10.61 27.83 20.84
CA LYS A 209 9.97 28.52 19.69
C LYS A 209 9.48 29.94 20.00
N THR A 210 9.83 30.48 21.15
CA THR A 210 9.51 31.85 21.56
C THR A 210 10.81 32.56 21.95
N ALA A 211 11.55 33.00 20.95
CA ALA A 211 12.58 34.03 21.05
C ALA A 211 12.75 34.66 19.66
#